data_AF-A0A9X0BXU8-F1
#
_entry.id   AF-A0A9X0BXU8-F1
#
_cell.length_a   1.000
_cell.length_b   1.000
_cell.length_c   1.000
_cell.angle_alpha   90.00
_cell.angle_beta   90.00
_cell.angle_gamma   90.00
#
_symmetry.space_group_name_H-M   'P 1'
#
loop_
_entity.id
_entity.type
_entity.pdbx_description
1 polymer ?
#
loop_
_entity_poly.entity_id
_entity_poly.type
_entity_poly.pdbx_seq_one_letter_code
_entity_poly.pdbx_strand_id
1 'polypeptide(L)'
;MVALERAQSNNPSTRKLIRQKQYRRKTNMMKKASEYSKMCDADVCVVIRMRETDQIHILSADTSGFWAFLPLQLSSHYPTPAVMTDRDLKKAEEDTASKDPR
;
A
#
# COMPACT_ATOMS: atom_id res chain seq x y z
N MET A 1 13.81 -21.88 -7.42
CA MET A 1 13.14 -21.23 -6.26
C MET A 1 11.75 -21.83 -6.13
N VAL A 2 11.49 -22.58 -5.06
CA VAL A 2 10.22 -23.29 -4.84
C VAL A 2 9.12 -22.26 -4.58
N ALA A 3 8.08 -22.26 -5.42
CA ALA A 3 6.86 -21.54 -5.14
C ALA A 3 6.15 -22.27 -3.99
N LEU A 4 6.03 -21.61 -2.85
CA LEU A 4 5.14 -22.07 -1.78
C LEU A 4 3.71 -21.97 -2.31
N GLU A 5 3.18 -23.09 -2.82
CA GLU A 5 1.77 -23.19 -3.20
C GLU A 5 0.91 -22.84 -1.99
N ARG A 6 0.24 -21.70 -2.07
CA ARG A 6 -0.82 -21.38 -1.12
C ARG A 6 -2.02 -22.24 -1.49
N ALA A 7 -2.41 -23.14 -0.60
CA ALA A 7 -3.68 -23.85 -0.67
C ALA A 7 -4.82 -22.82 -0.80
N GLN A 8 -5.35 -22.68 -2.02
CA GLN A 8 -6.47 -21.80 -2.29
C GLN A 8 -7.74 -22.51 -1.82
N SER A 9 -8.31 -22.06 -0.70
CA SER A 9 -9.69 -22.40 -0.36
C SER A 9 -10.62 -21.81 -1.43
N ASN A 10 -11.38 -22.66 -2.10
CA ASN A 10 -12.32 -22.28 -3.17
C ASN A 10 -13.60 -21.59 -2.66
N ASN A 11 -13.72 -21.33 -1.35
CA ASN A 11 -14.88 -20.64 -0.81
C ASN A 11 -14.77 -19.10 -1.02
N PRO A 12 -15.74 -18.45 -1.68
CA PRO A 12 -15.74 -17.00 -1.87
C PRO A 12 -15.69 -16.19 -0.57
N SER A 13 -16.22 -16.72 0.55
CA SER A 13 -16.13 -16.06 1.86
C SER A 13 -14.69 -16.00 2.37
N THR A 14 -13.93 -17.09 2.21
CA THR A 14 -12.52 -17.16 2.61
C THR A 14 -11.66 -16.22 1.76
N ARG A 15 -11.92 -16.14 0.44
CA ARG A 15 -11.21 -15.19 -0.45
C ARG A 15 -11.45 -13.73 -0.07
N LYS A 16 -12.70 -13.37 0.29
CA LYS A 16 -13.03 -12.03 0.81
C LYS A 16 -12.26 -11.70 2.10
N LEU A 17 -12.21 -12.63 3.06
CA LEU A 17 -11.46 -12.45 4.31
C LEU A 17 -9.95 -12.30 4.07
N ILE A 18 -9.38 -13.07 3.14
CA ILE A 18 -7.97 -12.95 2.75
C ILE A 18 -7.69 -11.58 2.15
N ARG A 19 -8.51 -11.12 1.20
CA ARG A 19 -8.37 -9.78 0.60
C ARG A 19 -8.47 -8.66 1.63
N GLN A 20 -9.41 -8.77 2.57
CA GLN A 20 -9.55 -7.80 3.65
C GLN A 20 -8.31 -7.79 4.57
N LYS A 21 -7.75 -8.96 4.90
CA LYS A 21 -6.51 -9.07 5.68
C LYS A 21 -5.30 -8.48 4.93
N GLN A 22 -5.19 -8.74 3.63
CA GLN A 22 -4.14 -8.15 2.79
C GLN A 22 -4.26 -6.63 2.72
N TYR A 23 -5.48 -6.12 2.52
CA TYR A 23 -5.76 -4.69 2.53
C TYR A 23 -5.32 -4.03 3.84
N ARG A 24 -5.77 -4.56 4.99
CA ARG A 24 -5.36 -4.03 6.32
C ARG A 24 -3.84 -4.04 6.50
N ARG A 25 -3.15 -5.11 6.10
CA ARG A 25 -1.68 -5.19 6.21
C ARG A 25 -0.99 -4.15 5.33
N LYS A 26 -1.45 -3.96 4.09
CA LYS A 26 -0.93 -2.95 3.17
C LYS A 26 -1.08 -1.55 3.76
N THR A 27 -2.28 -1.20 4.21
CA THR A 27 -2.57 0.12 4.78
C THR A 27 -1.75 0.37 6.05
N ASN A 28 -1.67 -0.62 6.95
CA ASN A 28 -0.86 -0.47 8.17
C ASN A 28 0.63 -0.32 7.88
N MET A 29 1.16 -1.01 6.87
CA MET A 29 2.55 -0.84 6.44
C MET A 29 2.81 0.60 5.97
N MET A 30 1.92 1.14 5.13
CA MET A 30 2.01 2.51 4.64
C MET A 30 1.96 3.53 5.80
N LYS A 31 1.07 3.32 6.77
CA LYS A 31 1.01 4.15 7.99
C LYS A 31 2.32 4.12 8.75
N LYS A 32 2.88 2.94 9.01
CA LYS A 32 4.13 2.81 9.76
C LYS A 32 5.32 3.45 9.04
N ALA A 33 5.36 3.39 7.72
CA ALA A 33 6.39 4.07 6.94
C ALA A 33 6.29 5.61 7.06
N SER A 34 5.08 6.17 6.96
CA SER A 34 4.84 7.61 7.15
C SER A 34 5.16 8.06 8.59
N GLU A 35 4.75 7.27 9.58
CA GLU A 35 5.08 7.50 10.99
C GLU A 35 6.60 7.52 11.23
N TYR A 36 7.32 6.54 10.68
CA TYR A 36 8.78 6.46 10.82
C TYR A 36 9.49 7.64 10.16
N SER A 37 9.07 8.02 8.94
CA SER A 37 9.60 9.20 8.25
C SER A 37 9.51 10.44 9.14
N LYS A 38 8.36 10.67 9.77
CA LYS A 38 8.13 11.81 10.68
C LYS A 38 8.92 11.71 11.98
N MET A 39 8.98 10.53 12.60
CA MET A 39 9.66 10.34 13.89
C MET A 39 11.18 10.41 13.77
N CYS A 40 11.73 10.00 12.63
CA CYS A 40 13.17 9.86 12.45
C CYS A 40 13.76 10.84 11.43
N ASP A 41 12.96 11.79 10.91
CA ASP A 41 13.34 12.73 9.85
C ASP A 41 14.02 12.01 8.67
N ALA A 42 13.37 10.93 8.22
CA ALA A 42 13.90 10.03 7.21
C ALA A 42 13.04 10.06 5.95
N ASP A 43 13.67 10.10 4.79
CA ASP A 43 12.99 9.94 3.50
C ASP A 43 12.68 8.47 3.25
N VAL A 44 11.41 8.09 3.34
CA VAL A 44 10.95 6.70 3.21
C VAL A 44 10.10 6.51 1.97
N CYS A 45 10.37 5.44 1.22
CA CYS A 45 9.50 4.97 0.15
C CYS A 45 9.11 3.50 0.37
N VAL A 46 7.84 3.17 0.13
CA VAL A 46 7.32 1.80 0.17
C VAL A 46 6.68 1.45 -1.18
N VAL A 47 7.19 0.40 -1.83
CA VAL A 47 6.66 -0.12 -3.09
C VAL A 47 6.15 -1.55 -2.87
N ILE A 48 4.88 -1.80 -3.20
CA ILE A 48 4.23 -3.10 -3.02
C ILE A 48 3.62 -3.54 -4.35
N ARG A 49 4.12 -4.64 -4.93
CA ARG A 49 3.48 -5.32 -6.06
C ARG A 49 2.57 -6.45 -5.56
N MET A 50 1.28 -6.34 -5.85
CA MET A 50 0.31 -7.39 -5.60
C MET A 50 0.45 -8.47 -6.68
N ARG A 51 1.09 -9.59 -6.37
CA ARG A 51 1.35 -10.67 -7.35
C ARG A 51 0.09 -11.28 -7.99
N GLU A 52 -1.08 -11.15 -7.35
CA GLU A 52 -2.36 -11.64 -7.90
C GLU A 52 -2.87 -10.75 -9.04
N THR A 53 -2.66 -9.43 -8.94
CA THR A 53 -3.25 -8.44 -9.85
C THR A 53 -2.21 -7.64 -10.63
N ASP A 54 -0.93 -7.91 -10.38
CA ASP A 54 0.22 -7.08 -10.77
C ASP A 54 0.11 -5.59 -10.43
N GLN A 55 -0.84 -5.24 -9.57
CA GLN A 55 -1.03 -3.86 -9.12
C GLN A 55 0.14 -3.43 -8.25
N ILE A 56 0.81 -2.36 -8.67
CA ILE A 56 1.83 -1.70 -7.86
C ILE A 56 1.17 -0.60 -7.03
N HIS A 57 1.52 -0.54 -5.76
CA HIS A 57 1.19 0.54 -4.84
C HIS A 57 2.48 1.20 -4.36
N ILE A 58 2.54 2.52 -4.42
CA ILE A 58 3.72 3.32 -4.05
C ILE A 58 3.28 4.30 -2.98
N LEU A 59 3.97 4.33 -1.83
CA LEU A 59 3.91 5.42 -0.88
C LEU A 59 5.26 6.14 -0.90
N SER A 60 5.22 7.45 -1.09
CA SER A 60 6.38 8.32 -0.91
C SER A 60 6.13 9.21 0.32
N ALA A 61 6.85 8.92 1.40
CA ALA A 61 6.88 9.66 2.64
C ALA A 61 8.25 10.33 2.77
N ASP A 62 8.52 11.25 1.86
CA ASP A 62 9.72 12.05 1.75
C ASP A 62 9.33 13.52 1.64
N THR A 63 9.93 14.35 2.49
CA THR A 63 9.74 15.81 2.41
C THR A 63 10.70 16.42 1.38
N SER A 64 11.82 15.74 1.11
CA SER A 64 12.85 16.17 0.16
C SER A 64 12.51 15.89 -1.31
N GLY A 65 11.56 14.98 -1.57
CA GLY A 65 11.28 14.49 -2.93
C GLY A 65 12.37 13.57 -3.49
N PHE A 66 13.30 13.08 -2.67
CA PHE A 66 14.38 12.19 -3.08
C PHE A 66 13.89 10.96 -3.86
N TRP A 67 12.71 10.43 -3.52
CA TRP A 67 12.13 9.25 -4.15
C TRP A 67 11.21 9.57 -5.34
N ALA A 68 11.15 10.83 -5.80
CA ALA A 68 10.29 11.25 -6.91
C ALA A 68 10.58 10.52 -8.24
N PHE A 69 11.79 9.99 -8.43
CA PHE A 69 12.14 9.23 -9.63
C PHE A 69 11.47 7.84 -9.70
N LEU A 70 11.08 7.26 -8.56
CA LEU A 70 10.53 5.90 -8.52
C LEU A 70 9.20 5.77 -9.29
N PRO A 71 8.20 6.65 -9.09
CA PRO A 71 7.00 6.66 -9.92
C PRO A 71 7.32 6.80 -11.42
N LEU A 72 8.32 7.60 -11.79
CA LEU A 72 8.71 7.80 -13.19
C LEU A 72 9.26 6.50 -13.80
N GLN A 73 10.11 5.77 -13.09
CA GLN A 73 10.66 4.49 -13.54
C GLN A 73 9.58 3.41 -13.70
N LEU A 74 8.47 3.52 -12.97
CA LEU A 74 7.37 2.56 -13.01
C LEU A 74 6.20 3.01 -13.89
N SER A 75 6.30 4.18 -14.52
CA SER A 75 5.23 4.77 -15.34
C SER A 75 4.84 3.92 -16.54
N SER A 76 5.76 3.10 -17.06
CA SER A 76 5.51 2.16 -18.16
C SER A 76 4.92 0.82 -17.73
N HIS A 77 4.75 0.58 -16.43
CA HIS A 77 4.21 -0.68 -15.92
C HIS A 77 2.69 -0.74 -16.09
N TYR A 78 2.17 -1.92 -16.47
CA TYR A 78 0.73 -2.18 -16.52
C TYR A 78 0.32 -3.26 -15.49
N PRO A 79 -0.75 -3.05 -14.70
CA PRO A 79 -1.59 -1.86 -14.63
C PRO A 79 -0.87 -0.66 -14.01
N THR A 80 -1.41 0.55 -14.25
CA THR A 80 -0.86 1.82 -13.78
C THR A 80 -0.61 1.77 -12.27
N PRO A 81 0.62 2.07 -11.80
CA PRO A 81 0.91 2.11 -10.38
C PRO A 81 0.01 3.10 -9.64
N ALA A 82 -0.55 2.65 -8.51
CA ALA A 82 -1.32 3.50 -7.61
C ALA A 82 -0.35 4.21 -6.66
N VAL A 83 -0.09 5.48 -6.96
CA VAL A 83 0.75 6.35 -6.14
C VAL A 83 -0.11 6.96 -5.03
N MET A 84 0.38 6.87 -3.79
CA MET A 84 -0.18 7.50 -2.61
C MET A 84 0.87 8.44 -2.03
N THR A 85 0.45 9.65 -1.75
CA THR A 85 1.22 10.60 -0.96
C THR A 85 0.77 10.57 0.49
N ASP A 86 1.56 11.17 1.36
CA ASP A 86 1.21 11.41 2.76
C ASP A 86 -0.15 12.11 2.94
N ARG A 87 -0.58 12.93 1.96
CA ARG A 87 -1.88 13.62 1.96
C ARG A 87 -3.04 12.65 1.70
N ASP A 88 -2.84 11.71 0.79
CA ASP A 88 -3.84 10.70 0.45
C ASP A 88 -4.03 9.71 1.60
N LEU A 89 -2.96 9.46 2.36
CA LEU A 89 -3.02 8.64 3.57
C LEU A 89 -3.90 9.30 4.63
N LYS A 90 -3.73 10.60 4.89
CA LYS A 90 -4.57 11.35 5.85
C LYS A 90 -6.04 11.36 5.45
N LYS A 91 -6.33 11.58 4.16
CA LYS A 91 -7.70 11.54 3.64
C LYS A 91 -8.35 10.16 3.82
N ALA A 92 -7.60 9.08 3.60
CA ALA A 92 -8.08 7.73 3.85
C ALA A 92 -8.37 7.45 5.33
N GLU A 93 -7.72 8.16 6.26
CA GLU A 93 -8.02 8.06 7.69
C GLU A 93 -9.32 8.77 8.06
N GLU A 94 -9.55 9.97 7.54
CA GLU A 94 -10.79 10.73 7.73
C GLU A 94 -12.02 9.99 7.18
N ASP A 95 -11.90 9.38 5.99
CA ASP A 95 -12.97 8.59 5.38
C ASP A 95 -13.31 7.31 6.17
N THR A 96 -12.32 6.75 6.89
CA THR A 96 -12.56 5.60 7.78
C THR A 96 -13.12 5.99 9.14
N ALA A 97 -12.79 7.18 9.65
CA ALA A 97 -13.29 7.71 10.91
C ALA A 97 -14.72 8.25 10.79
N SER A 98 -15.10 8.79 9.62
CA SER A 98 -16.45 9.30 9.35
C SER A 98 -17.52 8.21 9.17
N LYS A 99 -17.13 6.93 9.11
CA LYS A 99 -18.05 5.80 8.85
C LYS A 99 -18.52 5.06 10.10
N ASP A 100 -18.27 5.62 11.28
CA ASP A 100 -18.70 5.07 12.57
C ASP A 100 -19.89 5.88 13.13
N PRO A 101 -21.14 5.62 12.71
CA PRO A 101 -22.29 6.06 13.47
C PRO A 101 -22.45 5.12 14.67
N ARG A 102 -22.30 5.70 15.87
CA ARG A 102 -22.73 5.12 17.14
C ARG A 102 -24.20 4.70 17.13
#